data_AF-A0A7Y1YZ30-F1
#
_entry.id   AF-A0A7Y1YZ30-F1
#
_cell.length_a   1.000
_cell.length_b   1.000
_cell.length_c   1.000
_cell.angle_alpha   90.00
_cell.angle_beta   90.00
_cell.angle_gamma   90.00
#
_symmetry.space_group_name_H-M   'P 1'
#
loop_
_entity.id
_entity.type
_entity.pdbx_description
1 polymer ?
#
loop_
_entity_poly.entity_id
_entity_poly.type
_entity_poly.pdbx_seq_one_letter_code
_entity_poly.pdbx_strand_id
1 'polypeptide(L)'
;MTNRKLLAAMPDSLTAIVESGYAIWASDDVDAKLRARFDSKRIPVVGVRHVRVWGLQVDDERVLPGRERTQIQDEEIWEVNLEAKNGSRYEVESKLLKPA
;
A
#
# COMPACT_ATOMS: atom_id res chain seq x y z
N MET A 1 1.02 23.18 -1.47
CA MET A 1 1.16 23.11 0.00
C MET A 1 1.39 21.65 0.39
N THR A 2 2.64 21.20 0.42
CA THR A 2 2.95 19.83 0.86
C THR A 2 2.79 19.80 2.38
N ASN A 3 1.81 19.05 2.86
CA ASN A 3 1.41 19.03 4.28
C ASN A 3 2.56 18.46 5.12
N ARG A 4 3.33 19.36 5.76
CA ARG A 4 4.54 19.07 6.53
C ARG A 4 4.32 18.07 7.68
N LYS A 5 3.05 17.83 8.07
CA LYS A 5 2.65 16.88 9.10
C LYS A 5 2.70 15.41 8.65
N LEU A 6 2.58 15.14 7.34
CA LEU A 6 2.65 13.78 6.78
C LEU A 6 4.08 13.23 6.77
N LEU A 7 5.10 14.08 6.60
CA LEU A 7 6.51 13.67 6.64
C LEU A 7 6.95 13.14 8.03
N ALA A 8 6.30 13.58 9.12
CA ALA A 8 6.66 13.16 10.47
C ALA A 8 6.07 11.80 10.88
N ALA A 9 5.09 11.27 10.12
CA ALA A 9 4.44 9.99 10.37
C ALA A 9 4.85 8.91 9.36
N MET A 10 5.75 9.25 8.42
CA MET A 10 6.19 8.37 7.36
C MET A 10 7.19 7.34 7.91
N PRO A 11 6.97 6.04 7.73
CA PRO A 11 7.91 5.02 8.20
C PRO A 11 9.28 5.17 7.55
N ASP A 12 10.36 4.93 8.29
CA ASP A 12 11.75 5.04 7.79
C ASP A 12 11.98 4.25 6.50
N SER A 13 11.42 3.04 6.41
CA SER A 13 11.49 2.20 5.20
C SER A 13 10.90 2.88 3.97
N LEU A 14 9.83 3.65 4.16
CA LEU A 14 9.15 4.36 3.08
C LEU A 14 9.90 5.64 2.69
N THR A 15 10.50 6.32 3.67
CA THR A 15 11.42 7.44 3.42
C THR A 15 12.58 6.99 2.55
N ALA A 16 13.22 5.86 2.86
CA ALA A 16 14.31 5.30 2.06
C ALA A 16 13.88 4.95 0.62
N ILE A 17 12.65 4.46 0.42
CA ILE A 17 12.09 4.20 -0.91
C ILE A 17 11.92 5.50 -1.70
N VAL A 18 11.41 6.56 -1.07
CA VAL A 18 11.24 7.87 -1.72
C VAL A 18 12.59 8.50 -2.06
N GLU A 19 13.57 8.42 -1.16
CA GLU A 19 14.93 8.95 -1.38
C GLU A 19 15.65 8.18 -2.49
N SER A 20 15.50 6.85 -2.54
CA SER A 20 16.10 6.02 -3.59
C SER A 20 15.40 6.16 -4.94
N GLY A 21 14.11 6.52 -4.96
CA GLY A 21 13.27 6.52 -6.17
C GLY A 21 12.96 5.12 -6.75
N TYR A 22 13.43 4.06 -6.07
CA TYR A 22 13.27 2.67 -6.47
C TYR A 22 12.88 1.81 -5.26
N ALA A 23 12.11 0.78 -5.53
CA ALA A 23 11.70 -0.24 -4.55
C ALA A 23 11.98 -1.64 -5.08
N ILE A 24 11.97 -2.62 -4.17
CA ILE A 24 11.89 -4.04 -4.48
C ILE A 24 10.85 -4.69 -3.57
N TRP A 25 10.30 -5.82 -4.02
CA TRP A 25 9.36 -6.59 -3.21
C TRP A 25 10.05 -7.09 -1.93
N ALA A 26 9.40 -6.85 -0.78
CA ALA A 26 9.88 -7.29 0.51
C ALA A 26 9.76 -8.81 0.70
N SER A 27 8.72 -9.41 0.10
CA SER A 27 8.38 -10.83 0.18
C SER A 27 7.99 -11.40 -1.19
N ASP A 28 8.03 -12.72 -1.31
CA ASP A 28 7.50 -13.49 -2.44
C ASP A 28 6.00 -13.82 -2.31
N ASP A 29 5.33 -13.28 -1.28
CA ASP A 29 3.88 -13.39 -1.07
C ASP A 29 3.04 -12.63 -2.12
N VAL A 30 3.70 -11.88 -3.00
CA VAL A 30 3.07 -11.16 -4.10
C VAL A 30 2.89 -12.09 -5.28
N ASP A 31 1.68 -12.07 -5.89
CA ASP A 31 1.34 -12.92 -7.03
C ASP A 31 2.45 -12.91 -8.12
N ALA A 32 2.87 -14.11 -8.53
CA ALA A 32 3.99 -14.28 -9.44
C ALA A 32 3.76 -13.62 -10.81
N LYS A 33 2.51 -13.56 -11.30
CA LYS A 33 2.19 -12.89 -12.58
C LYS A 33 2.27 -11.39 -12.43
N LEU A 34 1.91 -10.84 -11.27
CA LEU A 34 2.10 -9.43 -10.97
C LEU A 34 3.58 -9.10 -10.87
N ARG A 35 4.35 -9.88 -10.08
CA ARG A 35 5.79 -9.68 -9.90
C ARG A 35 6.56 -9.73 -11.21
N ALA A 36 6.19 -10.62 -12.13
CA ALA A 36 6.82 -10.73 -13.45
C ALA A 36 6.72 -9.46 -14.32
N ARG A 37 5.77 -8.58 -14.05
CA ARG A 37 5.60 -7.30 -14.78
C ARG A 37 6.64 -6.25 -14.39
N PHE A 38 7.29 -6.42 -13.24
CA PHE A 38 8.26 -5.48 -12.70
C PHE A 38 9.69 -5.98 -12.86
N ASP A 39 10.66 -5.08 -12.66
CA ASP A 39 12.05 -5.48 -12.54
C ASP A 39 12.32 -6.11 -11.18
N SER A 40 13.15 -7.16 -11.16
CA SER A 40 13.46 -7.89 -9.93
C SER A 40 14.36 -7.14 -8.95
N LYS A 41 15.07 -6.11 -9.42
CA LYS A 41 16.10 -5.39 -8.66
C LYS A 41 15.79 -3.91 -8.48
N ARG A 42 15.09 -3.27 -9.42
CA ARG A 42 14.77 -1.83 -9.33
C ARG A 42 13.40 -1.52 -9.92
N ILE A 43 12.40 -1.43 -9.06
CA ILE A 43 11.05 -1.04 -9.46
C ILE A 43 10.93 0.48 -9.32
N PRO A 44 10.68 1.24 -10.41
CA PRO A 44 10.53 2.69 -10.33
C PRO A 44 9.32 3.10 -9.46
N VAL A 45 9.54 4.06 -8.58
CA VAL A 45 8.49 4.66 -7.73
C VAL A 45 8.07 5.98 -8.34
N VAL A 46 6.81 6.07 -8.74
CA VAL A 46 6.22 7.26 -9.38
C VAL A 46 5.67 8.24 -8.35
N GLY A 47 5.25 7.75 -7.18
CA GLY A 47 4.73 8.59 -6.11
C GLY A 47 4.26 7.79 -4.91
N VAL A 48 4.05 8.49 -3.80
CA VAL A 48 3.60 7.90 -2.54
C VAL A 48 2.44 8.73 -2.00
N ARG A 49 1.43 8.07 -1.45
CA ARG A 49 0.28 8.72 -0.82
C ARG A 49 -0.11 8.05 0.49
N HIS A 50 -0.63 8.83 1.42
CA HIS A 50 -1.23 8.33 2.65
C HIS A 50 -2.72 8.17 2.44
N VAL A 51 -3.25 6.99 2.78
CA VAL A 51 -4.66 6.65 2.59
C VAL A 51 -5.23 6.16 3.90
N ARG A 52 -6.37 6.73 4.26
CA ARG A 52 -7.20 6.22 5.34
C ARG A 52 -8.34 5.41 4.74
N VAL A 53 -8.33 4.11 5.01
CA VAL A 53 -9.38 3.17 4.62
C VAL A 53 -10.41 3.19 5.74
N TRP A 54 -11.63 3.59 5.42
CA TRP A 54 -12.73 3.61 6.38
C TRP A 54 -13.27 2.20 6.56
N GLY A 55 -13.43 1.80 7.81
CA GLY A 55 -14.07 0.56 8.19
C GLY A 55 -15.53 0.55 7.73
N LEU A 56 -15.98 -0.57 7.18
CA LEU A 56 -17.39 -0.77 6.84
C LEU A 56 -18.13 -1.36 8.06
N GLN A 57 -19.14 -0.65 8.53
CA GLN A 57 -20.16 -1.22 9.43
C GLN A 57 -21.33 -1.70 8.58
N VAL A 58 -21.52 -3.02 8.52
CA VAL A 58 -22.69 -3.61 7.87
C VAL A 58 -23.79 -3.73 8.91
N ASP A 59 -24.87 -2.96 8.75
CA ASP A 59 -26.13 -3.26 9.43
C ASP A 59 -26.81 -4.39 8.64
N ASP A 60 -26.65 -5.62 9.13
CA ASP A 60 -27.34 -6.77 8.56
C ASP A 60 -28.80 -6.70 9.02
N GLU A 61 -29.61 -5.87 8.35
CA GLU A 61 -31.04 -5.63 8.63
C GLU A 61 -31.89 -6.93 8.57
N ARG A 62 -31.28 -8.08 8.26
CA ARG A 62 -31.83 -9.42 8.41
C ARG A 62 -31.26 -10.06 9.68
N VAL A 63 -31.77 -9.61 10.84
CA VAL A 63 -31.43 -10.12 12.17
C VAL A 63 -31.52 -11.65 12.21
N LEU A 64 -30.38 -12.34 12.06
CA LEU A 64 -30.21 -13.70 12.53
C LEU A 64 -29.89 -13.61 14.03
N PRO A 65 -30.74 -14.11 14.93
CA PRO A 65 -30.48 -14.04 16.36
C PRO A 65 -29.16 -14.76 16.67
N GLY A 66 -28.21 -14.04 17.28
CA GLY A 66 -26.97 -14.61 17.82
C GLY A 66 -25.68 -14.40 17.01
N ARG A 67 -25.65 -13.55 15.98
CA ARG A 67 -24.38 -13.15 15.33
C ARG A 67 -23.94 -11.76 15.76
N GLU A 68 -22.72 -11.69 16.30
CA GLU A 68 -22.04 -10.44 16.63
C GLU A 68 -21.87 -9.59 15.37
N ARG A 69 -22.04 -8.27 15.50
CA ARG A 69 -21.82 -7.32 14.41
C ARG A 69 -20.36 -7.42 13.96
N THR A 70 -20.11 -7.70 12.68
CA THR A 70 -18.75 -7.65 12.13
C THR A 70 -18.37 -6.20 11.93
N GLN A 71 -17.53 -5.67 12.82
CA GLN A 71 -16.92 -4.35 12.67
C GLN A 71 -15.56 -4.50 11.97
N ILE A 72 -15.42 -3.87 10.80
CA ILE A 72 -14.11 -3.65 10.20
C ILE A 72 -13.61 -2.30 10.73
N GLN A 73 -12.38 -2.26 11.27
CA GLN A 73 -11.79 -1.03 11.80
C GLN A 73 -11.26 -0.14 10.69
N ASP A 74 -11.19 1.17 10.95
CA ASP A 74 -10.44 2.08 10.10
C ASP A 74 -8.95 1.71 10.10
N GLU A 75 -8.30 1.76 8.95
CA GLU A 75 -6.86 1.53 8.82
C GLU A 75 -6.20 2.72 8.12
N GLU A 76 -5.03 3.14 8.62
CA GLU A 76 -4.16 4.11 7.97
C GLU A 76 -3.02 3.37 7.27
N ILE A 77 -2.98 3.46 5.95
CA ILE A 77 -1.97 2.81 5.11
C ILE A 77 -1.22 3.83 4.25
N TRP A 78 0.00 3.48 3.91
CA TRP A 78 0.78 4.20 2.91
C TRP A 78 0.80 3.41 1.62
N GLU A 79 0.35 4.02 0.53
CA GLU A 79 0.33 3.43 -0.80
C GLU A 79 1.45 4.01 -1.67
N VAL A 80 2.11 3.13 -2.41
CA VAL A 80 3.22 3.43 -3.32
C VAL A 80 2.76 3.14 -4.74
N ASN A 81 2.94 4.14 -5.61
CA ASN A 81 2.71 4.02 -7.04
C ASN A 81 3.98 3.51 -7.70
N LEU A 82 3.90 2.32 -8.30
CA LEU A 82 4.98 1.67 -9.02
C LEU A 82 4.74 1.73 -10.52
N GLU A 83 5.81 1.79 -11.30
CA GLU A 83 5.76 1.64 -12.75
C GLU A 83 6.28 0.27 -13.17
N ALA A 84 5.47 -0.47 -13.93
CA ALA A 84 5.85 -1.74 -14.52
C ALA A 84 6.68 -1.55 -15.79
N LYS A 85 7.32 -2.62 -16.27
CA LYS A 85 8.17 -2.60 -17.48
C LYS A 85 7.42 -2.15 -18.75
N ASN A 86 6.10 -2.31 -18.77
CA ASN A 86 5.24 -1.90 -19.88
C ASN A 86 4.70 -0.47 -19.72
N GLY A 87 5.17 0.30 -18.73
CA GLY A 87 4.71 1.65 -18.42
C GLY A 87 3.36 1.73 -17.70
N SER A 88 2.75 0.58 -17.35
CA SER A 88 1.53 0.56 -16.55
C SER A 88 1.84 0.93 -15.09
N ARG A 89 0.90 1.63 -14.45
CA ARG A 89 1.04 2.06 -13.05
C ARG A 89 0.23 1.16 -12.14
N TYR A 90 0.79 0.86 -10.98
CA TYR A 90 0.16 0.03 -9.95
C TYR A 90 0.30 0.69 -8.60
N GLU A 91 -0.74 0.54 -7.80
CA GLU A 91 -0.82 1.05 -6.44
C GLU A 91 -0.70 -0.14 -5.50
N VAL A 92 0.29 -0.12 -4.60
CA VAL A 92 0.52 -1.19 -3.64
C VAL A 92 0.79 -0.63 -2.26
N GLU A 93 0.47 -1.40 -1.23
CA GLU A 93 0.80 -1.03 0.14
C GLU A 93 2.33 -1.02 0.35
N SER A 94 2.82 0.01 1.01
CA SER A 94 4.24 0.19 1.35
C SER A 94 4.86 -0.99 2.10
N LYS A 95 4.09 -1.71 2.92
CA LYS A 95 4.57 -2.87 3.69
C LYS A 95 5.05 -4.03 2.80
N LEU A 96 4.58 -4.09 1.56
CA LEU A 96 5.00 -5.10 0.57
C LEU A 96 6.35 -4.77 -0.07
N LEU A 97 6.92 -3.60 0.23
CA LEU A 97 8.11 -3.07 -0.41
C LEU A 97 9.23 -2.81 0.59
N LYS A 98 10.46 -2.86 0.08
CA LYS A 98 11.67 -2.41 0.75
C LYS A 98 12.50 -1.58 -0.23
N PRO A 99 13.38 -0.69 0.27
CA PRO A 99 14.31 0.04 -0.59
C PRO A 99 15.18 -0.93 -1.41
N ALA A 100 15.48 -0.52 -2.65
CA ALA A 100 16.24 -1.32 -3.64
C ALA A 100 17.76 -1.35 -3.38
#